data_AF-A0A938NIR8-F1
#
_entry.id   AF-A0A938NIR8-F1
#
_cell.length_a   1.000
_cell.length_b   1.000
_cell.length_c   1.000
_cell.angle_alpha   90.00
_cell.angle_beta   90.00
_cell.angle_gamma   90.00
#
_symmetry.space_group_name_H-M   'P 1'
#
loop_
_entity.id
_entity.type
_entity.pdbx_description
1 polymer ?
#
loop_
_entity_poly.entity_id
_entity_poly.type
_entity_poly.pdbx_seq_one_letter_code
_entity_poly.pdbx_strand_id
1 'polypeptide(L)'
;MSTKVGLAQPALSCAATSASRTLLIHASIPRGQVAVHAYYVLNRGNGGATVFHKDGDYTAFLDLLAKAKAKFSVKVFGVCLMPNHFHLVVQPAHEAAFSLFMQWWMISHVWRYHQHYRNHGYVWQGRLKSFPIQQDGHLLTAPRYVP
;
A
#
# COMPACT_ATOMS: atom_id res chain seq x y z
N MET A 1 25.89 27.30 8.02
CA MET A 1 25.27 26.63 6.86
C MET A 1 25.58 25.15 6.93
N SER A 2 24.57 24.30 6.72
CA SER A 2 24.61 22.83 6.68
C SER A 2 24.61 22.08 8.03
N THR A 3 23.41 21.94 8.61
CA THR A 3 23.15 20.97 9.69
C THR A 3 22.78 19.63 9.05
N LYS A 4 23.65 18.62 9.22
CA LYS A 4 23.35 17.22 8.88
C LYS A 4 22.20 16.72 9.77
N VAL A 5 21.05 16.44 9.19
CA VAL A 5 19.99 15.66 9.85
C VAL A 5 20.27 14.19 9.59
N GLY A 6 20.86 13.51 10.58
CA GLY A 6 20.99 12.06 10.59
C GLY A 6 19.62 11.44 10.81
N LEU A 7 19.10 10.73 9.80
CA LEU A 7 17.98 9.81 10.00
C LEU A 7 18.48 8.62 10.83
N ALA A 8 18.23 8.66 12.13
CA ALA A 8 18.28 7.48 12.98
C ALA A 8 17.18 6.52 12.51
N GLN A 9 17.58 5.35 12.02
CA GLN A 9 16.69 4.22 11.75
C GLN A 9 16.28 3.59 13.09
N PRO A 10 14.99 3.57 13.48
CA PRO A 10 14.57 2.79 14.62
C PRO A 10 14.43 1.32 14.21
N ALA A 11 14.89 0.43 15.08
CA ALA A 11 14.89 -1.01 14.92
C ALA A 11 13.51 -1.57 14.57
N LEU A 12 13.49 -2.40 13.52
CA LEU A 12 12.34 -3.10 12.98
C LEU A 12 12.01 -4.31 13.87
N SER A 13 10.90 -4.27 14.63
CA SER A 13 10.36 -5.51 15.22
C SER A 13 9.41 -6.16 14.22
N CYS A 14 9.94 -7.15 13.50
CA CYS A 14 9.25 -7.97 12.53
C CYS A 14 8.42 -9.06 13.25
N ALA A 15 7.10 -8.93 13.30
CA ALA A 15 6.22 -10.07 13.55
C ALA A 15 5.91 -10.74 12.22
N ALA A 16 6.90 -11.41 11.63
CA ALA A 16 6.72 -12.22 10.42
C ALA A 16 6.09 -13.57 10.79
N THR A 17 4.79 -13.73 10.53
CA THR A 17 4.26 -15.05 10.18
C THR A 17 4.67 -15.33 8.73
N SER A 18 5.13 -16.56 8.43
CA SER A 18 5.92 -16.92 7.23
C SER A 18 5.29 -16.66 5.85
N ALA A 19 4.07 -16.12 5.78
CA ALA A 19 3.33 -15.92 4.53
C ALA A 19 3.01 -14.44 4.21
N SER A 20 3.36 -13.48 5.07
CA SER A 20 3.01 -12.06 4.87
C SER A 20 4.21 -11.14 5.08
N ARG A 21 4.55 -10.35 4.06
CA ARG A 21 5.53 -9.26 4.19
C ARG A 21 4.77 -7.98 4.54
N THR A 22 4.68 -7.69 5.82
CA THR A 22 4.10 -6.43 6.30
C THR A 22 5.18 -5.37 6.43
N LEU A 23 5.05 -4.27 5.68
CA LEU A 23 5.82 -3.06 5.91
C LEU A 23 4.91 -1.99 6.52
N LEU A 24 4.86 -1.96 7.85
CA LEU A 24 4.28 -0.86 8.59
C LEU A 24 5.27 0.30 8.59
N ILE A 25 5.10 1.26 7.67
CA ILE A 25 5.81 2.54 7.74
C ILE A 25 5.09 3.39 8.80
N HIS A 26 5.37 3.13 10.09
CA HIS A 26 4.76 3.83 11.21
C HIS A 26 4.83 5.36 11.03
N ALA A 27 3.68 5.94 10.71
CA ALA A 27 3.34 7.29 11.09
C ALA A 27 1.98 7.18 11.79
N SER A 28 1.94 7.45 13.09
CA SER A 28 0.68 7.59 13.82
C SER A 28 -0.16 8.63 13.10
N ILE A 29 -1.40 8.29 12.71
CA ILE A 29 -2.36 9.28 12.21
C ILE A 29 -2.58 10.28 13.35
N PRO A 30 -2.22 11.58 13.20
CA PRO A 30 -2.44 12.55 14.25
C PRO A 30 -3.93 12.65 14.57
N ARG A 31 -4.30 12.46 15.84
CA ARG A 31 -5.66 12.71 16.32
C ARG A 31 -5.93 14.21 16.15
N GLY A 32 -6.98 14.59 15.42
CA GLY A 32 -7.42 16.00 15.31
C GLY A 32 -7.10 16.77 14.02
N GLN A 33 -6.61 16.14 12.93
CA GLN A 33 -6.60 16.81 11.61
C GLN A 33 -7.92 16.53 10.86
N VAL A 34 -8.82 17.51 10.90
CA VAL A 34 -10.22 17.44 10.45
C VAL A 34 -10.41 17.37 8.92
N ALA A 35 -9.37 17.45 8.08
CA ALA A 35 -9.59 17.84 6.68
C ALA A 35 -9.35 16.80 5.58
N VAL A 36 -8.74 15.62 5.83
CA VAL A 36 -8.55 14.64 4.74
C VAL A 36 -8.72 13.21 5.20
N HIS A 37 -9.78 12.56 4.70
CA HIS A 37 -10.09 11.15 4.94
C HIS A 37 -8.91 10.28 4.53
N ALA A 38 -8.40 9.46 5.46
CA ALA A 38 -7.52 8.36 5.10
C ALA A 38 -8.36 7.24 4.46
N TYR A 39 -7.76 6.46 3.58
CA TYR A 39 -8.40 5.34 2.92
C TYR A 39 -7.66 4.06 3.26
N TYR A 40 -8.44 3.05 3.62
CA TYR A 40 -7.99 1.66 3.60
C TYR A 40 -8.30 1.07 2.24
N VAL A 41 -7.27 0.62 1.53
CA VAL A 41 -7.37 0.04 0.20
C VAL A 41 -6.96 -1.41 0.24
N LEU A 42 -7.73 -2.26 -0.44
CA LEU A 42 -7.39 -3.65 -0.63
C LEU A 42 -7.68 -4.11 -2.05
N ASN A 43 -6.82 -4.99 -2.56
CA ASN A 43 -7.04 -5.67 -3.83
C ASN A 43 -6.49 -7.09 -3.76
N ARG A 44 -7.19 -8.03 -4.40
CA ARG A 44 -6.86 -9.46 -4.43
C ARG A 44 -6.58 -9.90 -5.87
N GLY A 45 -5.70 -10.88 -6.03
CA GLY A 45 -5.39 -11.50 -7.30
C GLY A 45 -6.63 -12.08 -7.95
N ASN A 46 -6.71 -12.02 -9.28
CA ASN A 46 -7.85 -12.53 -10.01
C ASN A 46 -8.04 -14.03 -9.73
N GLY A 47 -9.26 -14.44 -9.38
CA GLY A 47 -9.54 -15.82 -8.98
C GLY A 47 -8.78 -16.31 -7.73
N GLY A 48 -8.26 -15.40 -6.90
CA GLY A 48 -7.41 -15.76 -5.75
C GLY A 48 -5.98 -16.15 -6.09
N ALA A 49 -5.56 -15.96 -7.35
CA ALA A 49 -4.23 -16.32 -7.82
C ALA A 49 -3.12 -15.55 -7.10
N THR A 50 -1.98 -16.22 -6.94
CA THR A 50 -0.74 -15.59 -6.48
C THR A 50 -0.29 -14.53 -7.47
N VAL A 51 -0.03 -13.33 -6.95
CA VAL A 51 0.51 -12.17 -7.68
C VAL A 51 2.00 -11.99 -7.37
N PHE A 52 2.43 -12.27 -6.15
CA PHE A 52 3.83 -12.17 -5.74
C PHE A 52 4.44 -13.57 -5.60
N HIS A 53 5.20 -13.98 -6.61
CA HIS A 53 5.74 -15.35 -6.71
C HIS A 53 7.13 -15.48 -6.08
N LYS A 54 7.86 -14.37 -6.00
CA LYS A 54 9.23 -14.30 -5.46
C LYS A 54 9.48 -12.97 -4.75
N ASP A 55 10.51 -12.92 -3.92
CA ASP A 55 10.92 -11.72 -3.17
C ASP A 55 11.15 -10.48 -4.04
N GLY A 56 11.66 -10.68 -5.26
CA GLY A 56 11.82 -9.61 -6.23
C GLY A 56 10.50 -8.95 -6.65
N ASP A 57 9.37 -9.64 -6.58
CA ASP A 57 8.07 -9.06 -6.91
C ASP A 57 7.58 -8.11 -5.83
N TYR A 58 7.74 -8.48 -4.57
CA TYR A 58 7.45 -7.63 -3.42
C TYR A 58 8.29 -6.36 -3.47
N THR A 59 9.60 -6.50 -3.72
CA THR A 59 10.53 -5.38 -3.82
C THR A 59 10.12 -4.43 -4.94
N ALA A 60 9.89 -4.95 -6.15
CA ALA A 60 9.50 -4.12 -7.28
C ALA A 60 8.12 -3.44 -7.08
N PHE A 61 7.19 -4.07 -6.37
CA PHE A 61 5.91 -3.46 -6.03
C PHE A 61 6.05 -2.30 -5.04
N LEU A 62 6.92 -2.46 -4.03
CA LEU A 62 7.27 -1.41 -3.08
C LEU A 62 8.05 -0.28 -3.74
N ASP A 63 8.93 -0.57 -4.70
CA ASP A 63 9.64 0.47 -5.47
C ASP A 63 8.67 1.32 -6.30
N LEU A 64 7.68 0.68 -6.93
CA LEU A 64 6.61 1.40 -7.62
C LEU A 64 5.78 2.23 -6.65
N LEU A 65 5.48 1.72 -5.45
CA LEU A 65 4.77 2.47 -4.41
C LEU A 65 5.57 3.71 -3.97
N ALA A 66 6.88 3.57 -3.77
CA ALA A 66 7.78 4.67 -3.43
C ALA A 66 7.82 5.74 -4.53
N LYS A 67 7.91 5.32 -5.80
CA LYS A 67 7.84 6.22 -6.97
C LYS A 67 6.50 6.94 -7.06
N ALA A 68 5.39 6.23 -6.83
CA ALA A 68 4.05 6.82 -6.81
C ALA A 68 3.93 7.87 -5.70
N LYS A 69 4.39 7.54 -4.48
CA LYS A 69 4.42 8.47 -3.35
C LYS A 69 5.25 9.73 -3.62
N ALA A 70 6.36 9.61 -4.35
CA ALA A 70 7.17 10.77 -4.73
C ALA A 70 6.52 11.62 -5.83
N LYS A 71 5.71 11.01 -6.70
CA LYS A 71 5.03 11.67 -7.82
C LYS A 71 3.74 12.37 -7.44
N PHE A 72 3.02 11.83 -6.45
CA PHE A 72 1.69 12.33 -6.05
C PHE A 72 1.73 12.78 -4.59
N SER A 73 1.04 13.88 -4.28
CA SER A 73 0.93 14.41 -2.91
C SER A 73 0.07 13.50 -2.02
N VAL A 74 0.63 12.38 -1.57
CA VAL A 74 -0.02 11.39 -0.71
C VAL A 74 0.87 10.98 0.46
N LYS A 75 0.25 10.71 1.61
CA LYS A 75 0.89 10.12 2.79
C LYS A 75 0.50 8.65 2.88
N VAL A 76 1.48 7.75 2.88
CA VAL A 76 1.25 6.31 3.08
C VAL A 76 1.63 5.97 4.53
N PHE A 77 0.69 5.37 5.26
CA PHE A 77 0.84 4.98 6.66
C PHE A 77 1.24 3.51 6.86
N GLY A 78 0.99 2.67 5.87
CA GLY A 78 1.36 1.25 5.96
C GLY A 78 0.90 0.46 4.76
N VAL A 79 1.66 -0.58 4.45
CA VAL A 79 1.33 -1.55 3.39
C VAL A 79 1.58 -2.96 3.89
N CYS A 80 0.63 -3.86 3.66
CA CYS A 80 0.79 -5.29 3.92
C CYS A 80 0.68 -6.04 2.60
N LEU A 81 1.68 -6.85 2.28
CA LEU A 81 1.72 -7.65 1.07
C LEU A 81 1.60 -9.13 1.42
N MET A 82 0.65 -9.79 0.79
CA MET A 82 0.42 -11.23 0.86
C MET A 82 0.52 -11.80 -0.56
N PRO A 83 0.86 -13.09 -0.74
CA PRO A 83 1.12 -13.66 -2.06
C PRO A 83 0.04 -13.36 -3.10
N ASN A 84 -1.23 -13.33 -2.70
CA ASN A 84 -2.36 -13.10 -3.58
C ASN A 84 -3.10 -11.78 -3.32
N HIS A 85 -2.67 -10.90 -2.40
CA HIS A 85 -3.37 -9.63 -2.15
C HIS A 85 -2.53 -8.60 -1.40
N PHE A 86 -3.00 -7.36 -1.36
CA PHE A 86 -2.39 -6.33 -0.54
C PHE A 86 -3.41 -5.48 0.22
N HIS A 87 -2.90 -4.84 1.26
CA HIS A 87 -3.57 -3.81 2.04
C HIS A 87 -2.72 -2.54 2.07
N LEU A 88 -3.36 -1.39 1.91
CA LEU A 88 -2.70 -0.08 1.93
C LEU A 88 -3.52 0.88 2.78
N VAL A 89 -2.87 1.63 3.65
CA VAL A 89 -3.45 2.77 4.36
C VAL A 89 -2.81 4.04 3.83
N VAL A 90 -3.61 4.91 3.23
CA VAL A 90 -3.12 6.12 2.54
C VAL A 90 -4.03 7.31 2.80
N GLN A 91 -3.44 8.48 3.05
CA GLN A 91 -4.14 9.76 3.11
C GLN A 91 -3.64 10.64 1.96
N PRO A 92 -4.47 10.89 0.95
CA PRO A 92 -4.13 11.84 -0.11
C PRO A 92 -4.15 13.28 0.45
N ALA A 93 -3.51 14.22 -0.24
CA ALA A 93 -3.67 15.66 0.07
C ALA A 93 -5.02 16.23 -0.40
N HIS A 94 -5.60 15.63 -1.44
CA HIS A 94 -6.91 15.96 -2.02
C HIS A 94 -7.42 14.75 -2.83
N GLU A 95 -8.73 14.65 -3.08
CA GLU A 95 -9.34 13.46 -3.69
C GLU A 95 -8.75 13.08 -5.06
N ALA A 96 -8.47 14.06 -5.92
CA ALA A 96 -7.88 13.79 -7.23
C ALA A 96 -6.49 13.13 -7.13
N ALA A 97 -5.69 13.45 -6.10
CA ALA A 97 -4.40 12.83 -5.87
C ALA A 97 -4.54 11.34 -5.56
N PHE A 98 -5.61 10.91 -4.87
CA PHE A 98 -5.85 9.50 -4.56
C PHE A 98 -6.07 8.68 -5.83
N SER A 99 -7.00 9.13 -6.68
CA SER A 99 -7.35 8.42 -7.91
C SER A 99 -6.14 8.33 -8.86
N LEU A 100 -5.39 9.43 -9.04
CA LEU A 100 -4.19 9.45 -9.86
C LEU A 100 -3.07 8.56 -9.30
N PHE A 101 -2.86 8.61 -7.99
CA PHE A 101 -1.89 7.76 -7.29
C PHE A 101 -2.21 6.27 -7.47
N MET A 102 -3.45 5.87 -7.18
CA MET A 102 -3.87 4.47 -7.29
C MET A 102 -3.82 3.99 -8.74
N GLN A 103 -4.28 4.79 -9.69
CA GLN A 103 -4.25 4.46 -11.11
C GLN A 103 -2.81 4.25 -11.59
N TRP A 104 -1.92 5.20 -11.34
CA TRP A 104 -0.55 5.12 -11.80
C TRP A 104 0.18 3.93 -11.18
N TRP A 105 0.04 3.73 -9.86
CA TRP A 105 0.73 2.64 -9.16
C TRP A 105 0.26 1.25 -9.63
N MET A 106 -1.06 1.05 -9.72
CA MET A 106 -1.65 -0.23 -10.12
C MET A 106 -1.38 -0.56 -11.59
N ILE A 107 -1.52 0.41 -12.50
CA ILE A 107 -1.24 0.18 -13.93
C ILE A 107 0.24 -0.12 -14.13
N SER A 108 1.14 0.66 -13.49
CA SER A 108 2.59 0.43 -13.60
C SER A 108 2.97 -0.97 -13.13
N HIS A 109 2.34 -1.45 -12.05
CA HIS A 109 2.57 -2.80 -11.58
C HIS A 109 2.08 -3.85 -12.59
N VAL A 110 0.85 -3.73 -13.10
CA VAL A 110 0.29 -4.68 -14.08
C VAL A 110 1.13 -4.74 -15.35
N TRP A 111 1.59 -3.60 -15.86
CA TRP A 111 2.51 -3.52 -17.00
C TRP A 111 3.82 -4.26 -16.72
N ARG A 112 4.47 -3.96 -15.58
CA ARG A 112 5.70 -4.66 -15.16
C ARG A 112 5.47 -6.16 -15.04
N TYR A 113 4.33 -6.57 -14.46
CA TYR A 113 3.98 -7.97 -14.23
C TYR A 113 3.86 -8.72 -15.55
N HIS A 114 3.11 -8.19 -16.52
CA HIS A 114 2.97 -8.80 -17.84
C HIS A 114 4.28 -8.84 -18.61
N GLN A 115 5.11 -7.79 -18.54
CA GLN A 115 6.42 -7.79 -19.18
C GLN A 115 7.35 -8.85 -18.57
N HIS A 116 7.31 -9.03 -17.25
CA HIS A 116 8.16 -9.98 -16.53
C HIS A 116 7.71 -11.43 -16.73
N TYR A 117 6.42 -11.71 -16.61
CA TYR A 117 5.84 -13.06 -16.67
C TYR A 117 5.35 -13.48 -18.07
N ARG A 118 5.41 -12.58 -19.05
CA ARG A 118 4.97 -12.81 -20.44
C ARG A 118 3.56 -13.39 -20.55
N ASN A 119 2.66 -12.97 -19.66
CA ASN A 119 1.28 -13.40 -19.62
C ASN A 119 0.33 -12.26 -20.01
N HIS A 120 -0.94 -12.58 -20.17
CA HIS A 120 -2.02 -11.65 -20.50
C HIS A 120 -3.24 -11.92 -19.60
N GLY A 121 -4.18 -10.98 -19.55
CA GLY A 121 -5.40 -11.08 -18.75
C GLY A 121 -5.35 -10.32 -17.42
N TYR A 122 -6.36 -10.50 -16.59
CA TYR A 122 -6.49 -9.75 -15.34
C TYR A 122 -5.56 -10.31 -14.25
N VAL A 123 -4.65 -9.46 -13.76
CA VAL A 123 -3.81 -9.76 -12.58
C VAL A 123 -4.60 -9.63 -11.29
N TRP A 124 -5.42 -8.57 -11.19
CA TRP A 124 -6.23 -8.24 -10.01
C TRP A 124 -7.71 -8.51 -10.24
N GLN A 125 -8.45 -8.73 -9.16
CA GLN A 125 -9.88 -8.98 -9.16
C GLN A 125 -10.65 -7.67 -9.34
N GLY A 126 -10.76 -7.20 -10.58
CA GLY A 126 -11.55 -6.03 -10.95
C GLY A 126 -11.07 -4.73 -10.31
N ARG A 127 -12.01 -3.89 -9.89
CA ARG A 127 -11.71 -2.59 -9.28
C ARG A 127 -11.20 -2.75 -7.86
N LEU A 128 -10.22 -1.91 -7.50
CA LEU A 128 -9.74 -1.80 -6.12
C LEU A 128 -10.90 -1.46 -5.17
N LYS A 129 -10.88 -2.01 -3.96
CA LYS A 129 -11.83 -1.66 -2.91
C LYS A 129 -11.17 -0.63 -1.99
N SER A 130 -11.80 0.52 -1.80
CA SER A 130 -11.34 1.60 -0.92
C SER A 130 -12.42 1.96 0.09
N PHE A 131 -12.05 2.03 1.36
CA PHE A 131 -12.94 2.37 2.47
C PHE A 131 -12.40 3.61 3.17
N PRO A 132 -13.19 4.69 3.31
CA PRO A 132 -12.77 5.86 4.09
C PRO A 132 -12.67 5.47 5.57
N ILE A 133 -11.56 5.85 6.20
CA ILE A 133 -11.32 5.69 7.63
C ILE A 133 -11.80 6.98 8.30
N GLN A 134 -12.96 6.94 8.95
CA GLN A 134 -13.45 8.03 9.79
C GLN A 134 -12.75 8.02 11.16
N GLN A 135 -12.49 9.21 11.73
CA GLN A 135 -11.79 9.37 13.02
C GLN A 135 -12.63 8.99 14.25
N ASP A 136 -13.88 8.55 14.07
CA ASP A 136 -14.79 8.23 15.17
C ASP A 136 -14.44 6.87 15.79
N GLY A 137 -13.38 6.81 16.60
CA GLY A 137 -13.14 5.87 17.71
C GLY A 137 -13.20 4.35 17.49
N HIS A 138 -13.68 3.86 16.36
CA HIS A 138 -14.15 2.50 16.14
C HIS A 138 -13.34 1.73 15.09
N LEU A 139 -12.36 2.38 14.46
CA LEU A 139 -11.59 1.81 13.33
C LEU A 139 -10.22 1.21 13.71
N LEU A 140 -9.94 1.04 15.01
CA LEU A 140 -8.77 0.25 15.45
C LEU A 140 -9.07 -1.25 15.57
N THR A 141 -10.30 -1.69 15.30
CA THR A 141 -10.70 -3.11 15.31
C THR A 141 -10.62 -3.76 13.93
N ALA A 142 -9.60 -3.45 13.13
CA ALA A 142 -9.34 -4.16 11.88
C ALA A 142 -7.84 -4.36 11.65
N PRO A 143 -7.29 -5.45 12.24
CA PRO A 143 -6.66 -6.44 11.37
C PRO A 143 -7.20 -7.85 11.64
N ARG A 144 -8.48 -7.97 12.02
CA ARG A 144 -9.09 -9.24 12.41
C ARG A 144 -10.22 -9.69 11.49
N TYR A 145 -10.15 -9.42 10.18
CA TYR A 145 -11.01 -10.13 9.24
C TYR A 145 -10.56 -9.94 7.79
N VAL A 146 -9.66 -10.81 7.37
CA VAL A 146 -9.40 -11.11 5.96
C VAL A 146 -9.19 -12.62 5.94
N PRO A 147 -10.24 -13.44 5.74
CA PRO A 147 -10.06 -14.86 5.50
C PRO A 147 -9.31 -15.08 4.18
#